data_AF-A0A0L8AJ83-F1
#
_entry.id   AF-A0A0L8AJ83-F1
#
_cell.length_a   1.000
_cell.length_b   1.000
_cell.length_c   1.000
_cell.angle_alpha   90.00
_cell.angle_beta   90.00
_cell.angle_gamma   90.00
#
_symmetry.space_group_name_H-M   'P 1'
#
loop_
_entity.id
_entity.type
_entity.pdbx_description
1 polymer ?
#
loop_
_entity_poly.entity_id
_entity_poly.type
_entity_poly.pdbx_seq_one_letter_code
_entity_poly.pdbx_strand_id
1 'polypeptide(L)'
;MVGNKLKEQLQGIRFEVIDLNQAAYFFIRKMNRFEYILQKTSREFVLEELYALRYLENGLILHLTKLDDDNSIFSFRAVLKELNRSSDNPAFLKLMTKMLKDFRQKINKIKIKHRNARIAHITTLEYPNLDEFLDFNNYLKPLIEFANTIADAFLGEQIQNKFKLGTMEGTLDFRESFKSLRMDLSSNKDFS
;
A
#
# COMPACT_ATOMS: atom_id res chain seq x y z
N MET A 1 3.73 28.13 -14.13
CA MET A 1 3.67 26.96 -15.04
C MET A 1 4.33 25.79 -14.32
N VAL A 2 3.65 24.66 -14.08
CA VAL A 2 4.26 23.48 -13.42
C VAL A 2 5.33 22.91 -14.36
N GLY A 3 6.59 22.88 -13.92
CA GLY A 3 7.71 22.37 -14.73
C GLY A 3 7.53 20.90 -15.10
N ASN A 4 8.04 20.48 -16.27
CA ASN A 4 7.89 19.11 -16.80
C ASN A 4 8.32 18.04 -15.79
N LYS A 5 9.40 18.28 -15.06
CA LYS A 5 9.90 17.39 -14.01
C LYS A 5 8.89 17.15 -12.89
N LEU A 6 8.19 18.18 -12.41
CA LEU A 6 7.18 18.03 -11.36
C LEU A 6 5.98 17.21 -11.86
N LYS A 7 5.58 17.38 -13.13
CA LYS A 7 4.52 16.56 -13.74
C LYS A 7 4.89 15.08 -13.79
N GLU A 8 6.11 14.75 -14.21
CA GLU A 8 6.63 13.38 -14.24
C GLU A 8 6.65 12.75 -12.84
N GLN A 9 7.10 13.51 -11.84
CA GLN A 9 7.13 13.03 -10.46
C GLN A 9 5.73 12.79 -9.89
N LEU A 10 4.78 13.69 -10.17
CA LEU A 10 3.37 13.51 -9.79
C LEU A 10 2.73 12.30 -10.46
N GLN A 11 3.08 12.02 -11.73
CA GLN A 11 2.64 10.79 -12.40
C GLN A 11 3.24 9.54 -11.77
N GLY A 12 4.54 9.56 -11.42
CA GLY A 12 5.16 8.47 -10.69
C GLY A 12 4.44 8.16 -9.39
N ILE A 13 4.13 9.19 -8.58
CA ILE A 13 3.32 9.02 -7.35
C ILE A 13 1.94 8.44 -7.65
N ARG A 14 1.28 8.93 -8.71
CA ARG A 14 -0.05 8.44 -9.10
C ARG A 14 -0.02 6.93 -9.35
N PHE A 15 0.97 6.43 -10.09
CA PHE A 15 1.11 5.00 -10.36
C PHE A 15 1.40 4.20 -9.09
N GLU A 16 2.32 4.65 -8.23
CA GLU A 16 2.61 3.98 -6.96
C GLU A 16 1.37 3.85 -6.07
N VAL A 17 0.52 4.87 -6.02
CA VAL A 17 -0.72 4.84 -5.24
C VAL A 17 -1.76 3.94 -5.88
N ILE A 18 -1.86 3.91 -7.21
CA ILE A 18 -2.74 2.97 -7.92
C ILE A 18 -2.37 1.53 -7.58
N ASP A 19 -1.09 1.18 -7.73
CA ASP A 19 -0.56 -0.16 -7.46
C ASP A 19 -0.75 -0.54 -5.98
N LEU A 20 -0.50 0.40 -5.07
CA LEU A 20 -0.72 0.20 -3.64
C LEU A 20 -2.16 -0.17 -3.30
N ASN A 21 -3.15 0.54 -3.87
CA ASN A 21 -4.56 0.26 -3.59
C ASN A 21 -5.04 -1.04 -4.25
N GLN A 22 -4.53 -1.37 -5.44
CA GLN A 22 -4.82 -2.63 -6.10
C GLN A 22 -4.27 -3.81 -5.30
N ALA A 23 -2.99 -3.74 -4.91
CA ALA A 23 -2.35 -4.75 -4.08
C ALA A 23 -3.11 -4.94 -2.75
N ALA A 24 -3.58 -3.85 -2.13
CA ALA A 24 -4.31 -3.91 -0.86
C ALA A 24 -5.66 -4.62 -1.02
N TYR A 25 -6.38 -4.28 -2.09
CA TYR A 25 -7.64 -4.92 -2.42
C TYR A 25 -7.47 -6.42 -2.64
N PHE A 26 -6.51 -6.83 -3.47
CA PHE A 26 -6.29 -8.25 -3.76
C PHE A 26 -5.75 -9.01 -2.55
N PHE A 27 -4.85 -8.40 -1.76
CA PHE A 27 -4.36 -8.98 -0.52
C PHE A 27 -5.51 -9.30 0.43
N ILE A 28 -6.38 -8.34 0.72
CA ILE A 28 -7.48 -8.54 1.67
C ILE A 28 -8.54 -9.50 1.14
N ARG A 29 -8.92 -9.37 -0.13
CA ARG A 29 -9.84 -10.31 -0.79
C ARG A 29 -9.36 -11.75 -0.68
N LYS A 30 -8.06 -11.97 -0.83
CA LYS A 30 -7.44 -13.29 -0.80
C LYS A 30 -7.28 -13.81 0.62
N MET A 31 -6.88 -12.96 1.57
CA MET A 31 -6.86 -13.27 3.00
C MET A 31 -8.24 -13.69 3.52
N ASN A 32 -9.29 -12.94 3.21
CA ASN A 32 -10.65 -13.23 3.68
C ASN A 32 -11.24 -14.50 3.02
N ARG A 33 -10.67 -14.97 1.91
CA ARG A 33 -11.06 -16.23 1.24
C ARG A 33 -10.18 -17.42 1.62
N PHE A 34 -9.14 -17.18 2.42
CA PHE A 34 -8.09 -18.17 2.64
C PHE A 34 -8.60 -19.44 3.33
N GLU A 35 -9.51 -19.31 4.30
CA GLU A 35 -10.12 -20.44 4.98
C GLU A 35 -10.95 -21.33 4.04
N TYR A 36 -11.77 -20.71 3.18
CA TYR A 36 -12.53 -21.44 2.16
C TYR A 36 -11.59 -22.22 1.23
N ILE A 37 -10.50 -21.58 0.80
CA ILE A 37 -9.49 -22.20 -0.06
C ILE A 37 -8.87 -23.40 0.67
N LEU A 38 -8.45 -23.24 1.93
CA LEU A 38 -7.88 -24.31 2.76
C LEU A 38 -8.77 -25.56 2.83
N GLN A 39 -10.09 -25.38 2.87
CA GLN A 39 -11.06 -26.49 2.97
C GLN A 39 -11.39 -27.16 1.64
N LYS A 40 -11.26 -26.45 0.50
CA LYS A 40 -11.82 -26.88 -0.79
C LYS A 40 -10.77 -27.22 -1.85
N THR A 41 -9.47 -27.14 -1.52
CA THR A 41 -8.38 -27.31 -2.49
C THR A 41 -7.26 -28.23 -1.99
N SER A 42 -6.26 -28.47 -2.83
CA SER A 42 -5.07 -29.24 -2.47
C SER A 42 -4.12 -28.44 -1.56
N ARG A 43 -3.31 -29.15 -0.76
CA ARG A 43 -2.26 -28.51 0.05
C ARG A 43 -1.24 -27.75 -0.78
N GLU A 44 -0.95 -28.25 -1.99
CA GLU A 44 -0.06 -27.57 -2.95
C GLU A 44 -0.63 -26.22 -3.37
N PHE A 45 -1.92 -26.15 -3.69
CA PHE A 45 -2.56 -24.89 -4.04
C PHE A 45 -2.62 -23.93 -2.85
N VAL A 46 -2.83 -24.43 -1.62
CA VAL A 46 -2.74 -23.59 -0.42
C VAL A 46 -1.34 -22.97 -0.27
N LEU A 47 -0.28 -23.74 -0.56
CA LEU A 47 1.09 -23.25 -0.53
C LEU A 47 1.30 -22.14 -1.57
N GLU A 48 0.87 -22.34 -2.82
CA GLU A 48 0.90 -21.30 -3.86
C GLU A 48 0.18 -20.03 -3.39
N GLU A 49 -0.96 -20.20 -2.75
CA GLU A 49 -1.78 -19.08 -2.30
C GLU A 49 -1.12 -18.29 -1.17
N LEU A 50 -0.44 -18.96 -0.23
CA LEU A 50 0.38 -18.33 0.82
C LEU A 50 1.55 -17.55 0.23
N TYR A 51 2.25 -18.12 -0.75
CA TYR A 51 3.32 -17.41 -1.45
C TYR A 51 2.80 -16.16 -2.14
N ALA A 52 1.69 -16.25 -2.87
CA ALA A 52 1.08 -15.11 -3.54
C ALA A 52 0.66 -14.01 -2.54
N LEU A 53 0.06 -14.39 -1.40
CA LEU A 53 -0.27 -13.45 -0.32
C LEU A 53 0.98 -12.73 0.21
N ARG A 54 2.08 -13.46 0.38
CA ARG A 54 3.34 -12.90 0.86
C ARG A 54 3.95 -11.92 -0.13
N TYR A 55 3.88 -12.20 -1.43
CA TYR A 55 4.31 -11.26 -2.47
C TYR A 55 3.44 -10.02 -2.53
N LEU A 56 2.12 -10.16 -2.37
CA LEU A 56 1.20 -9.02 -2.31
C LEU A 56 1.53 -8.11 -1.12
N GLU A 57 1.75 -8.68 0.07
CA GLU A 57 2.10 -7.89 1.24
C GLU A 57 3.50 -7.24 1.12
N ASN A 58 4.48 -7.96 0.58
CA ASN A 58 5.78 -7.36 0.25
C ASN A 58 5.63 -6.20 -0.74
N GLY A 59 4.76 -6.34 -1.74
CA GLY A 59 4.41 -5.27 -2.67
C GLY A 59 3.83 -4.05 -1.95
N LEU A 60 2.88 -4.24 -1.04
CA LEU A 60 2.32 -3.16 -0.21
C LEU A 60 3.41 -2.37 0.53
N ILE A 61 4.30 -3.10 1.19
CA ILE A 61 5.39 -2.50 1.97
C ILE A 61 6.37 -1.79 1.03
N LEU A 62 6.69 -2.40 -0.12
CA LEU A 62 7.60 -1.81 -1.11
C LEU A 62 7.04 -0.48 -1.65
N HIS A 63 5.79 -0.44 -2.10
CA HIS A 63 5.16 0.79 -2.59
C HIS A 63 5.11 1.87 -1.50
N LEU A 64 4.72 1.52 -0.27
CA LEU A 64 4.75 2.45 0.86
C LEU A 64 6.16 3.01 1.10
N THR A 65 7.18 2.13 1.09
CA THR A 65 8.57 2.54 1.37
C THR A 65 9.16 3.40 0.27
N LYS A 66 8.81 3.12 -1.00
CA LYS A 66 9.21 3.92 -2.16
C LYS A 66 8.63 5.33 -2.12
N LEU A 67 7.40 5.49 -1.64
CA LEU A 67 6.76 6.79 -1.43
C LEU A 67 7.48 7.67 -0.37
N ASP A 68 8.22 7.06 0.58
CA ASP A 68 9.04 7.75 1.60
C ASP A 68 10.55 7.79 1.25
N ASP A 69 10.99 7.13 0.18
CA ASP A 69 12.42 6.99 -0.11
C ASP A 69 13.10 8.33 -0.46
N ASP A 70 14.24 8.58 0.19
CA ASP A 70 15.06 9.77 0.02
C ASP A 70 15.79 9.78 -1.34
N ASN A 71 16.02 8.58 -1.92
CA ASN A 71 16.75 8.41 -3.18
C ASN A 71 15.84 8.20 -4.40
N SER A 72 14.55 7.92 -4.18
CA SER A 72 13.59 7.71 -5.26
C SER A 72 13.21 9.05 -5.91
N ILE A 73 13.18 9.05 -7.24
CA ILE A 73 12.70 10.20 -8.05
C ILE A 73 11.18 10.37 -7.88
N PHE A 74 10.48 9.27 -7.57
CA PHE A 74 9.02 9.19 -7.44
C PHE A 74 8.62 8.98 -5.98
N SER A 75 9.06 9.89 -5.10
CA SER A 75 8.67 9.91 -3.70
C SER A 75 8.00 11.22 -3.31
N PHE A 76 7.26 11.20 -2.21
CA PHE A 76 6.61 12.40 -1.69
C PHE A 76 7.62 13.51 -1.37
N ARG A 77 8.82 13.14 -0.92
CA ARG A 77 9.91 14.09 -0.62
C ARG A 77 10.49 14.71 -1.87
N ALA A 78 10.66 13.91 -2.94
CA ALA A 78 11.14 14.41 -4.22
C ALA A 78 10.16 15.45 -4.80
N VAL A 79 8.86 15.18 -4.72
CA VAL A 79 7.82 16.14 -5.14
C VAL A 79 7.78 17.38 -4.25
N LEU A 80 7.85 17.23 -2.92
CA LEU A 80 7.90 18.39 -2.02
C LEU A 80 9.12 19.28 -2.29
N LYS A 81 10.28 18.68 -2.59
CA LYS A 81 11.50 19.44 -2.92
C LYS A 81 11.33 20.24 -4.21
N GLU A 82 10.68 19.67 -5.22
CA GLU A 82 10.43 20.36 -6.50
C GLU A 82 9.33 21.41 -6.36
N LEU A 83 8.30 21.16 -5.53
CA LEU A 83 7.28 22.16 -5.18
C LEU A 83 7.87 23.35 -4.42
N ASN A 84 8.76 23.13 -3.45
CA ASN A 84 9.44 24.22 -2.73
C ASN A 84 10.23 25.16 -3.66
N ARG A 85 10.66 24.67 -4.83
CA ARG A 85 11.38 25.48 -5.83
C ARG A 85 10.45 26.28 -6.74
N SER A 86 9.18 25.89 -6.83
CA SER A 86 8.27 26.34 -7.88
C SER A 86 6.92 26.87 -7.38
N SER A 87 6.66 26.80 -6.07
CA SER A 87 5.37 27.16 -5.46
C SER A 87 5.49 28.35 -4.51
N ASP A 88 4.61 29.33 -4.69
CA ASP A 88 4.46 30.49 -3.80
C ASP A 88 3.38 30.28 -2.72
N ASN A 89 3.13 29.03 -2.29
CA ASN A 89 2.18 28.73 -1.22
C ASN A 89 2.87 28.16 0.05
N PRO A 90 3.40 29.03 0.93
CA PRO A 90 4.08 28.61 2.16
C PRO A 90 3.21 27.79 3.10
N ALA A 91 1.90 28.07 3.16
CA ALA A 91 0.97 27.35 4.04
C ALA A 91 0.83 25.88 3.60
N PHE A 92 0.66 25.65 2.30
CA PHE A 92 0.62 24.31 1.73
C PHE A 92 1.93 23.55 1.95
N LEU A 93 3.08 24.20 1.68
CA LEU A 93 4.40 23.59 1.88
C LEU A 93 4.64 23.19 3.33
N LYS A 94 4.21 24.02 4.30
CA LYS A 94 4.29 23.72 5.73
C LYS A 94 3.40 22.53 6.12
N LEU A 95 2.18 22.48 5.59
CA LEU A 95 1.25 21.36 5.80
C LEU A 95 1.85 20.05 5.26
N MET A 96 2.30 20.05 4.01
CA MET A 96 2.89 18.86 3.38
C MET A 96 4.13 18.39 4.12
N THR A 97 5.02 19.31 4.51
CA THR A 97 6.21 18.98 5.32
C THR A 97 5.84 18.25 6.60
N LYS A 98 4.79 18.71 7.30
CA LYS A 98 4.29 18.03 8.51
C LYS A 98 3.74 16.64 8.18
N MET A 99 2.87 16.52 7.17
CA MET A 99 2.30 15.24 6.75
C MET A 99 3.37 14.21 6.38
N LEU A 100 4.41 14.62 5.64
CA LEU A 100 5.50 13.73 5.25
C LEU A 100 6.36 13.29 6.45
N LYS A 101 6.56 14.18 7.43
CA LYS A 101 7.26 13.83 8.68
C LYS A 101 6.47 12.77 9.45
N ASP A 102 5.16 12.97 9.59
CA ASP A 102 4.27 12.04 10.30
C ASP A 102 4.19 10.69 9.55
N PHE A 103 4.15 10.72 8.22
CA PHE A 103 4.16 9.51 7.39
C PHE A 103 5.44 8.72 7.59
N ARG A 104 6.62 9.38 7.55
CA ARG A 104 7.92 8.74 7.80
C ARG A 104 8.00 8.09 9.18
N GLN A 105 7.48 8.75 10.21
CA GLN A 105 7.47 8.18 11.55
C GLN A 105 6.64 6.90 11.62
N LYS A 106 5.47 6.87 10.97
CA LYS A 106 4.61 5.69 10.92
C LYS A 106 5.22 4.57 10.09
N ILE A 107 5.76 4.86 8.91
CA ILE A 107 6.33 3.84 8.03
C ILE A 107 7.64 3.25 8.57
N ASN A 108 8.44 4.01 9.31
CA ASN A 108 9.65 3.49 9.95
C ASN A 108 9.35 2.34 10.92
N LYS A 109 8.20 2.36 11.59
CA LYS A 109 7.76 1.23 12.43
C LYS A 109 7.59 -0.04 11.60
N ILE A 110 7.02 0.08 10.39
CA ILE A 110 6.87 -1.05 9.46
C ILE A 110 8.22 -1.44 8.86
N LYS A 111 9.06 -0.50 8.43
CA LYS A 111 10.40 -0.78 7.90
C LYS A 111 11.22 -1.61 8.89
N ILE A 112 11.20 -1.24 10.18
CA ILE A 112 11.88 -1.99 11.23
C ILE A 112 11.24 -3.36 11.43
N LYS A 113 9.92 -3.46 11.56
CA LYS A 113 9.23 -4.75 11.72
C LYS A 113 9.47 -5.69 10.54
N HIS A 114 9.31 -5.22 9.31
CA HIS A 114 9.53 -5.98 8.08
C HIS A 114 11.01 -6.37 7.93
N ARG A 115 11.95 -5.45 8.17
CA ARG A 115 13.39 -5.77 8.16
C ARG A 115 13.74 -6.80 9.23
N ASN A 116 13.25 -6.65 10.45
CA ASN A 116 13.51 -7.60 11.54
C ASN A 116 12.86 -8.96 11.27
N ALA A 117 11.65 -8.96 10.73
CA ALA A 117 10.91 -10.19 10.42
C ALA A 117 11.33 -10.83 9.10
N ARG A 118 12.07 -10.17 8.18
CA ARG A 118 12.32 -10.70 6.82
C ARG A 118 13.73 -10.50 6.26
N ILE A 119 14.56 -9.67 6.87
CA ILE A 119 15.92 -9.34 6.38
C ILE A 119 16.98 -9.66 7.45
N ALA A 120 16.65 -9.58 8.75
CA ALA A 120 17.56 -9.92 9.84
C ALA A 120 17.93 -11.43 9.93
N HIS A 121 17.46 -12.25 8.97
CA HIS A 121 17.87 -13.64 8.77
C HIS A 121 19.33 -13.83 8.39
N ILE A 122 20.10 -12.76 8.13
CA ILE A 122 21.56 -12.90 7.99
C ILE A 122 22.21 -13.31 9.32
N THR A 123 21.54 -13.09 10.45
CA THR A 123 22.03 -13.47 11.80
C THR A 123 21.26 -14.61 12.47
N THR A 124 20.17 -15.12 11.88
CA THR A 124 19.37 -16.24 12.43
C THR A 124 18.95 -17.21 11.32
N LEU A 125 19.11 -18.51 11.56
CA LEU A 125 18.90 -19.60 10.59
C LEU A 125 17.43 -19.84 10.19
N GLU A 126 16.48 -19.15 10.82
CA GLU A 126 15.05 -19.43 10.67
C GLU A 126 14.39 -18.47 9.70
N TYR A 127 13.81 -18.99 8.61
CA TYR A 127 12.96 -18.21 7.70
C TYR A 127 11.57 -18.05 8.34
N PRO A 128 10.88 -16.89 8.19
CA PRO A 128 9.58 -16.67 8.81
C PRO A 128 8.55 -17.62 8.22
N ASN A 129 7.65 -18.12 9.05
CA ASN A 129 6.57 -18.99 8.59
C ASN A 129 5.77 -18.33 7.46
N LEU A 130 5.32 -19.14 6.50
CA LEU A 130 4.67 -18.63 5.28
C LEU A 130 3.30 -17.98 5.53
N ASP A 131 2.71 -18.26 6.69
CA ASP A 131 1.41 -17.78 7.16
C ASP A 131 1.51 -16.57 8.12
N GLU A 132 2.72 -16.09 8.40
CA GLU A 132 2.93 -14.89 9.22
C GLU A 132 2.83 -13.60 8.38
N PHE A 133 1.68 -12.93 8.53
CA PHE A 133 1.39 -11.63 7.93
C PHE A 133 1.33 -10.52 8.99
N LEU A 134 1.67 -9.30 8.58
CA LEU A 134 1.42 -8.10 9.38
C LEU A 134 -0.08 -7.89 9.52
N ASP A 135 -0.48 -7.41 10.69
CA ASP A 135 -1.85 -6.99 10.93
C ASP A 135 -2.20 -5.80 10.01
N PHE A 136 -3.00 -6.11 8.99
CA PHE A 136 -3.42 -5.15 7.99
C PHE A 136 -4.23 -4.02 8.59
N ASN A 137 -5.19 -4.34 9.46
CA ASN A 137 -6.14 -3.35 9.98
C ASN A 137 -5.42 -2.31 10.84
N ASN A 138 -4.45 -2.73 11.65
CA ASN A 138 -3.77 -1.85 12.59
C ASN A 138 -2.49 -1.19 12.05
N TYR A 139 -1.80 -1.80 11.08
CA TYR A 139 -0.53 -1.27 10.56
C TYR A 139 -0.62 -0.81 9.11
N LEU A 140 -1.10 -1.65 8.19
CA LEU A 140 -1.05 -1.36 6.75
C LEU A 140 -2.16 -0.40 6.32
N LYS A 141 -3.41 -0.65 6.70
CA LYS A 141 -4.58 0.15 6.31
C LYS A 141 -4.39 1.63 6.66
N PRO A 142 -4.05 2.03 7.89
CA PRO A 142 -3.90 3.45 8.24
C PRO A 142 -2.77 4.15 7.49
N LEU A 143 -1.73 3.40 7.07
CA LEU A 143 -0.63 3.95 6.28
C LEU A 143 -1.02 4.14 4.82
N ILE A 144 -1.77 3.20 4.24
CA ILE A 144 -2.28 3.32 2.89
C ILE A 144 -3.29 4.48 2.79
N GLU A 145 -4.18 4.63 3.79
CA GLU A 145 -5.07 5.79 3.89
C GLU A 145 -4.28 7.10 3.94
N PHE A 146 -3.19 7.13 4.70
CA PHE A 146 -2.40 8.33 4.82
C PHE A 146 -1.62 8.65 3.53
N ALA A 147 -1.07 7.63 2.86
CA ALA A 147 -0.42 7.77 1.56
C ALA A 147 -1.40 8.30 0.51
N ASN A 148 -2.63 7.76 0.50
CA ASN A 148 -3.74 8.22 -0.32
C ASN A 148 -4.03 9.71 -0.09
N THR A 149 -4.16 10.15 1.17
CA THR A 149 -4.39 11.56 1.50
C THR A 149 -3.26 12.47 1.03
N ILE A 150 -2.00 12.06 1.22
CA ILE A 150 -0.83 12.84 0.80
C ILE A 150 -0.81 12.99 -0.73
N ALA A 151 -1.07 11.90 -1.45
CA ALA A 151 -1.08 11.91 -2.91
C ALA A 151 -2.22 12.77 -3.46
N ASP A 152 -3.44 12.61 -2.95
CA ASP A 152 -4.58 13.43 -3.36
C ASP A 152 -4.29 14.93 -3.11
N ALA A 153 -3.61 15.27 -2.00
CA ALA A 153 -3.19 16.65 -1.72
C ALA A 153 -2.15 17.19 -2.71
N PHE A 154 -1.19 16.36 -3.17
CA PHE A 154 -0.22 16.76 -4.18
C PHE A 154 -0.84 16.93 -5.57
N LEU A 155 -1.78 16.06 -5.94
CA LEU A 155 -2.45 16.11 -7.25
C LEU A 155 -3.59 17.12 -7.29
N GLY A 156 -4.11 17.55 -6.14
CA GLY A 156 -5.26 18.46 -6.03
C GLY A 156 -6.61 17.80 -6.32
N GLU A 157 -6.62 16.49 -6.52
CA GLU A 157 -7.80 15.68 -6.83
C GLU A 157 -7.64 14.28 -6.23
N GLN A 158 -8.77 13.60 -5.98
CA GLN A 158 -8.74 12.19 -5.63
C GLN A 158 -8.29 11.36 -6.84
N ILE A 159 -7.25 10.54 -6.67
CA ILE A 159 -6.80 9.65 -7.74
C ILE A 159 -7.90 8.63 -8.07
N GLN A 160 -8.33 8.60 -9.32
CA GLN A 160 -9.25 7.57 -9.80
C GLN A 160 -8.50 6.26 -10.05
N ASN A 161 -8.97 5.17 -9.46
CA ASN A 161 -8.41 3.83 -9.65
C ASN A 161 -9.54 2.86 -9.96
N LYS A 162 -9.88 2.75 -11.24
CA LYS A 162 -11.04 2.00 -11.72
C LYS A 162 -10.62 0.92 -12.71
N PHE A 163 -11.23 -0.25 -12.60
CA PHE A 163 -11.05 -1.36 -13.52
C PHE A 163 -12.40 -1.86 -14.02
N LYS A 164 -12.56 -1.95 -15.35
CA LYS A 164 -13.77 -2.49 -15.96
C LYS A 164 -13.69 -4.01 -15.94
N LEU A 165 -14.53 -4.65 -15.14
CA LEU A 165 -14.55 -6.12 -15.00
C LEU A 165 -15.20 -6.78 -16.22
N GLY A 166 -16.14 -6.09 -16.83
CA GLY A 166 -16.85 -6.51 -18.03
C GLY A 166 -18.07 -5.63 -18.24
N THR A 167 -18.80 -5.84 -19.35
CA THR A 167 -19.98 -5.03 -19.66
C THR A 167 -21.13 -5.29 -18.68
N MET A 168 -21.22 -6.51 -18.13
CA MET A 168 -22.29 -6.91 -17.22
C MET A 168 -21.90 -6.72 -15.74
N GLU A 169 -20.63 -6.88 -15.41
CA GLU A 169 -20.08 -6.82 -14.05
C GLU A 169 -19.76 -5.39 -13.59
N GLY A 170 -19.74 -4.44 -14.52
CA GLY A 170 -19.53 -3.03 -14.24
C GLY A 170 -18.07 -2.66 -13.98
N THR A 171 -17.87 -1.62 -13.16
CA THR A 171 -16.55 -1.03 -12.89
C THR A 171 -16.23 -1.15 -11.40
N LEU A 172 -15.10 -1.79 -11.10
CA LEU A 172 -14.52 -1.84 -9.75
C LEU A 172 -13.73 -0.56 -9.50
N ASP A 173 -14.07 0.19 -8.46
CA ASP A 173 -13.26 1.30 -7.96
C ASP A 173 -12.47 0.84 -6.73
N PHE A 174 -11.15 0.76 -6.85
CA PHE A 174 -10.28 0.30 -5.78
C PHE A 174 -10.20 1.30 -4.62
N ARG A 175 -10.30 2.61 -4.88
CA ARG A 175 -10.26 3.64 -3.83
C ARG A 175 -11.55 3.65 -3.02
N GLU A 176 -12.70 3.44 -3.65
CA GLU A 176 -13.98 3.28 -2.94
C GLU A 176 -14.01 1.95 -2.16
N SER A 177 -13.62 0.85 -2.82
CA SER A 177 -13.57 -0.46 -2.17
C SER A 177 -12.66 -0.46 -0.95
N PHE A 178 -11.52 0.24 -1.04
CA PHE A 178 -10.53 0.34 0.03
C PHE A 178 -11.12 0.86 1.36
N LYS A 179 -12.08 1.80 1.32
CA LYS A 179 -12.72 2.35 2.52
C LYS A 179 -13.35 1.24 3.38
N SER A 180 -13.97 0.27 2.71
CA SER A 180 -14.62 -0.89 3.34
C SER A 180 -13.68 -2.08 3.59
N LEU A 181 -12.45 -2.08 3.07
CA LEU A 181 -11.53 -3.21 3.24
C LEU A 181 -11.21 -3.41 4.71
N ARG A 182 -11.39 -4.64 5.16
CA ARG A 182 -11.02 -5.10 6.49
C ARG A 182 -10.58 -6.55 6.37
N MET A 183 -9.50 -6.89 7.05
CA MET A 183 -9.13 -8.28 7.25
C MET A 183 -10.09 -8.87 8.29
N ASP A 184 -10.81 -9.91 7.90
CA ASP A 184 -11.77 -10.59 8.77
C ASP A 184 -11.51 -12.10 8.71
N LEU A 185 -10.80 -12.58 9.72
CA LEU A 185 -10.54 -14.00 9.93
C LEU A 185 -11.63 -14.62 10.84
N SER A 186 -12.66 -13.86 11.20
CA SER A 186 -13.66 -14.23 12.21
C SER A 186 -15.10 -14.34 11.69
N SER A 187 -15.40 -13.88 10.48
CA SER A 187 -16.76 -13.86 9.92
C SER A 187 -17.24 -15.14 9.23
N ASN A 188 -16.46 -16.23 9.25
CA ASN A 188 -16.90 -17.53 8.72
C ASN A 188 -17.33 -18.51 9.83
N LYS A 189 -17.97 -18.03 10.90
CA LYS A 189 -18.46 -18.87 12.01
C LYS A 189 -19.71 -19.71 11.70
N ASP A 190 -20.19 -19.73 10.45
CA ASP A 190 -21.46 -20.39 10.10
C ASP A 190 -21.33 -21.80 9.51
N PHE A 191 -20.18 -22.48 9.65
CA PHE A 191 -20.05 -23.89 9.27
C PHE A 191 -19.13 -24.65 10.23
N SER A 192 -19.60 -24.84 11.47
CA SER A 192 -19.13 -25.89 12.39
C SER A 192 -20.10 -27.06 12.38
#